data_AF-A0A1Q2YVV6-F1
#
_entry.id   AF-A0A1Q2YVV6-F1
#
_cell.length_a   1.000
_cell.length_b   1.000
_cell.length_c   1.000
_cell.angle_alpha   90.00
_cell.angle_beta   90.00
_cell.angle_gamma   90.00
#
_symmetry.space_group_name_H-M   'P 1'
#
loop_
_entity.id
_entity.type
_entity.pdbx_description
1 polymer ?
#
loop_
_entity_poly.entity_id
_entity_poly.type
_entity_poly.pdbx_seq_one_letter_code
_entity_poly.pdbx_strand_id
1 'polypeptide(L)'
;MALDKSPRPVMMRHSRRLSDKLLLAFHQACDQGDVEIAWELLRITEKALLKSGQYSGPERRKGVESLVAAHERLFEIRLGLDRDNPKALVLAQADLD
;
A
#
# COMPACT_ATOMS: atom_id res chain seq x y z
N MET A 1 -36.65 -28.30 7.06
CA MET A 1 -35.34 -28.25 6.38
C MET A 1 -34.91 -26.79 6.28
N ALA A 2 -34.09 -26.30 7.20
CA ALA A 2 -33.56 -24.93 7.17
C ALA A 2 -32.20 -24.95 6.46
N LEU A 3 -32.09 -24.22 5.35
CA LEU A 3 -30.82 -24.02 4.65
C LEU A 3 -29.99 -23.01 5.44
N ASP A 4 -28.92 -23.50 6.05
CA ASP A 4 -27.86 -22.70 6.66
C ASP A 4 -27.30 -21.71 5.62
N LYS A 5 -27.53 -20.41 5.87
CA LYS A 5 -26.98 -19.29 5.10
C LYS A 5 -25.78 -18.70 5.84
N SER A 6 -24.85 -19.56 6.26
CA SER A 6 -23.59 -19.08 6.80
C SER A 6 -22.82 -18.35 5.68
N PRO A 7 -22.44 -17.07 5.86
CA PRO A 7 -21.64 -16.36 4.88
C PRO A 7 -20.31 -17.10 4.76
N ARG A 8 -20.04 -17.66 3.59
CA ARG A 8 -18.74 -18.27 3.31
C ARG A 8 -17.69 -17.20 3.56
N PRO A 9 -16.65 -17.46 4.38
CA PRO A 9 -15.58 -16.50 4.55
C PRO A 9 -15.05 -16.21 3.15
N VAL A 10 -15.16 -14.94 2.75
CA VAL A 10 -14.59 -14.46 1.51
C VAL A 10 -13.09 -14.59 1.75
N MET A 11 -12.50 -15.73 1.34
CA MET A 11 -11.06 -15.89 1.32
C MET A 11 -10.57 -14.68 0.53
N MET A 12 -9.98 -13.70 1.23
CA MET A 12 -9.23 -12.63 0.60
C MET A 12 -8.28 -13.37 -0.32
N ARG A 13 -8.54 -13.27 -1.63
CA ARG A 13 -7.64 -13.79 -2.63
C ARG A 13 -6.40 -12.91 -2.48
N HIS A 14 -5.53 -13.26 -1.54
CA HIS A 14 -4.17 -12.73 -1.49
C HIS A 14 -3.65 -12.96 -2.88
N SER A 15 -3.61 -11.86 -3.62
CA SER A 15 -3.37 -11.94 -5.03
C SER A 15 -2.01 -12.57 -5.23
N ARG A 16 -1.93 -13.51 -6.17
CA ARG A 16 -0.67 -14.19 -6.51
C ARG A 16 0.36 -13.23 -7.12
N ARG A 17 -0.02 -11.98 -7.37
CA ARG A 17 0.78 -10.99 -8.08
C ARG A 17 1.85 -10.39 -7.20
N LEU A 18 2.98 -10.12 -7.83
CA LEU A 18 4.09 -9.44 -7.20
C LEU A 18 3.68 -8.03 -6.76
N SER A 19 2.94 -7.28 -7.58
CA SER A 19 2.47 -5.91 -7.25
C SER A 19 1.74 -5.83 -5.92
N ASP A 20 0.87 -6.80 -5.65
CA ASP A 20 -0.05 -6.73 -4.52
C ASP A 20 0.68 -7.09 -3.22
N LYS A 21 1.70 -7.97 -3.32
CA LYS A 21 2.63 -8.25 -2.22
C LYS A 21 3.52 -7.05 -1.93
N LEU A 22 3.99 -6.35 -2.97
CA LEU A 22 4.81 -5.16 -2.80
C LEU A 22 4.01 -4.00 -2.19
N LEU A 23 2.74 -3.82 -2.59
CA LEU A 23 1.84 -2.84 -1.97
C LEU A 23 1.58 -3.17 -0.50
N LEU A 24 1.37 -4.44 -0.16
CA LEU A 24 1.21 -4.83 1.24
C LEU A 24 2.46 -4.51 2.07
N ALA A 25 3.64 -4.86 1.56
CA ALA A 25 4.91 -4.54 2.21
C ALA A 25 5.15 -3.02 2.31
N PHE A 26 4.74 -2.26 1.29
CA PHE A 26 4.80 -0.80 1.29
C PHE A 26 3.98 -0.22 2.46
N HIS A 27 2.72 -0.63 2.60
CA HIS A 27 1.88 -0.16 3.71
C HIS A 27 2.48 -0.53 5.07
N GLN A 28 3.00 -1.75 5.20
CA GLN A 28 3.69 -2.16 6.43
C GLN A 28 4.91 -1.27 6.74
N ALA A 29 5.72 -0.91 5.75
CA ALA A 29 6.86 -0.01 5.93
C ALA A 29 6.40 1.40 6.35
N CYS A 30 5.32 1.92 5.75
CA CYS A 30 4.69 3.16 6.17
C CYS A 30 4.26 3.14 7.65
N ASP A 31 3.56 2.08 8.07
CA ASP A 31 3.09 1.91 9.46
C ASP A 31 4.26 1.78 10.47
N GLN A 32 5.41 1.30 10.00
CA GLN A 32 6.62 1.19 10.80
C GLN A 32 7.40 2.51 10.88
N GLY A 33 7.11 3.48 10.01
CA GLY A 33 7.86 4.73 9.87
C GLY A 33 9.12 4.58 9.01
N ASP A 34 9.28 3.46 8.30
CA ASP A 34 10.46 3.20 7.46
C ASP A 34 10.25 3.76 6.05
N VAL A 35 10.48 5.07 5.94
CA VAL A 35 10.20 5.84 4.72
C VAL A 35 11.09 5.43 3.55
N GLU A 36 12.34 5.05 3.83
CA GLU A 36 13.29 4.62 2.79
C GLU A 36 12.83 3.31 2.16
N ILE A 37 12.51 2.31 3.00
CA ILE A 37 12.00 1.02 2.52
C ILE A 37 10.66 1.20 1.80
N ALA A 38 9.75 2.03 2.31
CA ALA A 38 8.50 2.35 1.62
C ALA A 38 8.75 2.95 0.23
N TRP A 39 9.68 3.89 0.10
CA TRP A 39 10.01 4.51 -1.18
C TRP A 39 10.56 3.49 -2.20
N GLU A 40 11.46 2.61 -1.77
CA GLU A 40 12.02 1.57 -2.64
C GLU A 40 10.95 0.58 -3.12
N LEU A 41 10.10 0.11 -2.20
CA LEU A 41 9.01 -0.81 -2.52
C LEU A 41 8.02 -0.21 -3.52
N LEU A 42 7.69 1.08 -3.38
CA LEU A 42 6.81 1.79 -4.30
C LEU A 42 7.42 1.88 -5.71
N ARG A 43 8.72 2.20 -5.80
CA ARG A 43 9.44 2.26 -7.08
C ARG A 43 9.52 0.90 -7.78
N ILE A 44 9.68 -0.19 -7.02
CA ILE A 44 9.66 -1.55 -7.59
C ILE A 44 8.24 -1.92 -8.05
N THR A 45 7.22 -1.51 -7.29
CA THR A 45 5.80 -1.73 -7.63
C THR A 45 5.43 -1.05 -8.95
N GLU A 46 5.82 0.21 -9.12
CA GLU A 46 5.63 0.96 -10.37
C GLU A 46 6.26 0.22 -11.56
N LYS A 47 7.54 -0.19 -11.44
CA LYS A 47 8.24 -0.96 -12.48
C LYS A 47 7.51 -2.26 -12.80
N ALA A 48 7.03 -2.98 -11.78
CA ALA A 48 6.32 -4.23 -11.95
C ALA A 48 4.98 -4.02 -12.68
N LEU A 49 4.24 -2.96 -12.36
CA LEU A 49 2.96 -2.63 -13.02
C LEU A 49 3.17 -2.18 -14.47
N LEU A 50 4.16 -1.33 -14.73
CA LEU A 50 4.42 -0.77 -16.06
C LEU A 50 5.06 -1.78 -17.02
N LYS A 51 5.96 -2.65 -16.53
CA LYS A 51 6.57 -3.73 -17.34
C LYS A 51 5.56 -4.80 -17.74
N SER A 52 4.51 -4.96 -16.94
CA SER A 52 3.47 -5.94 -17.17
C SER A 52 2.47 -5.43 -18.21
N GLY A 53 2.85 -5.45 -19.50
CA GLY A 53 1.93 -5.28 -20.63
C GLY A 53 0.80 -6.32 -20.70
N GLN A 54 0.73 -7.23 -19.72
CA GLN A 54 -0.15 -8.39 -19.62
C GLN A 54 -1.50 -8.10 -18.94
N TYR A 55 -1.71 -6.88 -18.44
CA TYR A 55 -2.95 -6.52 -17.76
C TYR A 55 -3.99 -5.96 -18.73
N SER A 56 -5.19 -6.55 -18.69
CA SER A 56 -6.38 -6.06 -19.37
C SER A 56 -6.75 -4.65 -18.89
N GLY A 57 -7.44 -3.87 -19.73
CA GLY A 57 -7.73 -2.46 -19.45
C GLY A 57 -8.34 -2.14 -18.07
N PRO A 58 -9.31 -2.92 -17.55
CA PRO A 58 -9.87 -2.70 -16.21
C PRO A 58 -8.87 -2.99 -15.08
N GLU A 59 -8.05 -4.01 -15.25
CA GLU A 59 -7.10 -4.47 -14.24
C GLU A 59 -5.88 -3.55 -14.16
N ARG A 60 -5.43 -3.03 -15.30
CA ARG A 60 -4.40 -1.99 -15.35
C ARG A 60 -4.87 -0.72 -14.66
N ARG A 61 -6.12 -0.30 -14.87
CA ARG A 61 -6.70 0.89 -14.22
C ARG A 61 -6.68 0.77 -12.70
N LYS A 62 -7.15 -0.35 -12.15
CA LYS A 62 -7.09 -0.62 -10.71
C LYS A 62 -5.66 -0.59 -10.16
N GLY A 63 -4.71 -1.19 -10.88
CA GLY A 63 -3.30 -1.15 -10.49
C GLY A 63 -2.74 0.27 -10.46
N VAL A 64 -3.10 1.11 -11.43
CA VAL A 64 -2.72 2.53 -11.46
C VAL A 64 -3.38 3.30 -10.31
N GLU A 65 -4.67 3.08 -10.04
CA GLU A 65 -5.39 3.69 -8.92
C GLU A 65 -4.73 3.35 -7.57
N SER A 66 -4.36 2.08 -7.37
CA SER A 66 -3.62 1.65 -6.17
C SER A 66 -2.23 2.29 -6.08
N LEU A 67 -1.55 2.48 -7.21
CA LEU A 67 -0.25 3.14 -7.25
C LEU A 67 -0.35 4.64 -6.91
N VAL A 68 -1.39 5.32 -7.41
CA VAL A 68 -1.66 6.73 -7.08
C VAL A 68 -1.92 6.89 -5.58
N ALA A 69 -2.80 6.06 -5.00
CA ALA A 69 -3.08 6.08 -3.57
C ALA A 69 -1.82 5.83 -2.71
N ALA A 70 -0.91 4.96 -3.17
CA ALA A 70 0.35 4.72 -2.49
C ALA A 70 1.32 5.92 -2.58
N HIS A 71 1.36 6.63 -3.71
CA HIS A 71 2.13 7.86 -3.84
C HIS A 71 1.61 8.98 -2.93
N GLU A 72 0.29 9.16 -2.87
CA GLU A 72 -0.35 10.12 -1.98
C GLU A 72 0.02 9.83 -0.52
N ARG A 73 -0.07 8.57 -0.11
CA ARG A 73 0.31 8.14 1.23
C ARG A 73 1.77 8.47 1.58
N LEU A 74 2.70 8.19 0.67
CA LEU A 74 4.12 8.48 0.89
C LEU A 74 4.38 9.99 0.95
N PHE A 75 3.65 10.78 0.17
CA PHE A 75 3.72 12.24 0.19
C PHE A 75 3.23 12.81 1.54
N GLU A 76 2.12 12.32 2.08
CA GLU A 76 1.63 12.70 3.41
C GLU A 76 2.67 12.43 4.51
N ILE A 77 3.30 11.26 4.48
CA ILE A 77 4.37 10.89 5.42
C ILE A 77 5.55 11.85 5.30
N ARG A 78 5.99 12.15 4.08
CA ARG A 78 7.13 13.06 3.83
C ARG A 78 6.86 14.49 4.32
N LEU A 79 5.61 14.92 4.30
CA LEU A 79 5.17 16.22 4.81
C LEU A 79 4.91 16.23 6.32
N GLY A 80 5.02 15.09 7.02
CA GLY A 80 4.64 14.97 8.43
C GLY A 80 3.13 15.17 8.66
N LEU A 81 2.31 15.03 7.63
CA LEU A 81 0.85 15.14 7.69
C LEU A 81 0.17 13.79 7.95
N ASP A 82 0.97 12.77 8.30
CA ASP A 82 0.49 11.43 8.54
C ASP A 82 -0.39 11.36 9.80
N ARG A 83 -1.70 11.54 9.61
CA ARG A 83 -2.70 11.53 10.69
C ARG A 83 -2.92 10.16 11.32
N ASP A 84 -2.54 9.10 10.61
CA ASP A 84 -2.81 7.70 11.01
C ASP A 84 -1.59 7.02 11.64
N ASN A 85 -0.42 7.66 11.65
CA ASN A 85 0.79 7.11 12.26
C ASN A 85 1.07 7.71 13.65
N PRO A 86 0.82 6.97 14.74
CA PRO A 86 1.09 7.44 16.09
C PRO A 86 2.58 7.66 16.38
N LYS A 87 3.50 7.14 15.55
CA LYS A 87 4.95 7.37 15.66
C LYS A 87 5.39 8.64 14.93
N ALA A 88 4.64 9.14 13.95
CA ALA A 88 5.00 10.34 13.20
C ALA A 88 4.94 11.61 14.09
N LEU A 89 4.05 11.62 15.08
CA LEU A 89 3.98 12.66 16.11
C LEU A 89 5.25 12.76 16.97
N VAL A 90 6.03 11.68 17.10
CA VAL A 90 7.21 11.63 17.97
C VAL A 90 8.45 12.24 17.30
N LEU A 91 8.55 12.19 15.97
CA LEU A 91 9.72 12.72 15.25
C LEU A 91 9.68 14.24 15.07
N ALA A 92 8.50 14.88 15.12
CA ALA A 92 8.38 16.33 15.06
C ALA A 92 8.79 17.04 16.37
N GLN A 93 9.01 16.30 17.46
CA GLN A 93 9.37 16.84 18.78
C GLN A 93 10.87 16.72 19.11
N ALA A 94 11.69 16.13 18.21
CA ALA A 94 13.09 15.83 18.49
C ALA A 94 14.12 16.82 17.91
N ASP A 95 13.69 17.86 17.19
CA ASP A 95 14.58 18.86 16.56
C ASP A 95 14.48 20.27 17.20
N LEU A 96 14.13 20.35 18.49
CA LEU A 96 14.14 21.58 19.29
C LEU A 96 14.78 21.32 20.67
N ASP A 97 16.06 20.94 20.69
CA ASP A 97 16.97 21.10 21.84
C ASP A 97 18.39 21.43 21.36
#